data_AF-A0A238YMF8-F1
#
_entry.id   AF-A0A238YMF8-F1
#
_cell.length_a   1.000
_cell.length_b   1.000
_cell.length_c   1.000
_cell.angle_alpha   90.00
_cell.angle_beta   90.00
_cell.angle_gamma   90.00
#
_symmetry.space_group_name_H-M   'P 1'
#
loop_
_entity.id
_entity.type
_entity.pdbx_description
1 polymer ?
#
loop_
_entity_poly.entity_id
_entity_poly.type
_entity_poly.pdbx_seq_one_letter_code
_entity_poly.pdbx_strand_id
1 'polypeptide(L)' 'MSNLKQFRKDLNAHLQNEFNASNETDSIKKLAEAENTVHDFVDNYIEKFGLNRSDLNIISSDLITEFAKIKIKYIE' A
#
# COMPACT_ATOMS: atom_id res chain seq x y z
N MET A 1 -4.52 18.71 8.30
CA MET A 1 -4.42 17.23 8.20
C MET A 1 -3.01 16.84 8.61
N SER A 2 -2.79 15.77 9.39
CA SER A 2 -1.42 15.27 9.63
C SER A 2 -0.92 14.54 8.38
N ASN A 3 0.34 14.76 8.00
CA ASN A 3 0.98 14.13 6.84
C ASN A 3 0.89 12.59 6.89
N LEU A 4 0.86 11.99 8.09
CA LEU A 4 0.67 10.55 8.27
C LEU A 4 -0.76 10.08 7.94
N LYS A 5 -1.78 10.89 8.22
CA LYS A 5 -3.17 10.57 7.83
C LYS A 5 -3.34 10.64 6.32
N GLN A 6 -2.68 11.61 5.68
CA GLN A 6 -2.68 11.72 4.22
C GLN A 6 -1.95 10.55 3.58
N PHE A 7 -0.76 10.21 4.09
CA PHE A 7 0.00 9.02 3.66
C PHE A 7 -0.84 7.74 3.70
N ARG A 8 -1.53 7.47 4.83
CA ARG A 8 -2.38 6.29 4.96
C ARG A 8 -3.48 6.27 3.90
N LYS A 9 -4.13 7.40 3.66
CA LYS A 9 -5.20 7.51 2.65
C LYS A 9 -4.67 7.25 1.25
N ASP A 10 -3.55 7.86 0.91
CA ASP A 10 -2.99 7.79 -0.43
C ASP A 10 -2.35 6.42 -0.70
N LEU A 11 -1.68 5.80 0.29
CA LEU A 11 -1.17 4.44 0.16
C LEU A 11 -2.30 3.44 -0.06
N ASN A 12 -3.43 3.58 0.64
CA ASN A 12 -4.58 2.71 0.42
C ASN A 12 -5.20 2.88 -0.98
N ALA A 13 -5.21 4.11 -1.52
CA ALA A 13 -5.66 4.37 -2.89
C ALA A 13 -4.67 3.81 -3.92
N HIS A 14 -3.37 3.97 -3.67
CA HIS A 14 -2.27 3.41 -4.46
C HIS A 14 -2.39 1.89 -4.58
N LEU A 15 -2.48 1.19 -3.45
CA LEU A 15 -2.68 -0.27 -3.41
C LEU A 15 -3.93 -0.73 -4.19
N GLN A 16 -5.05 0.00 -4.07
CA GLN A 16 -6.26 -0.31 -4.85
C GLN A 16 -6.05 -0.14 -6.35
N ASN A 17 -5.39 0.93 -6.76
CA ASN A 17 -5.14 1.21 -8.18
C ASN A 17 -4.21 0.16 -8.78
N GLU A 18 -3.08 -0.13 -8.14
CA GLU A 18 -2.13 -1.15 -8.61
C GLU A 18 -2.77 -2.55 -8.65
N PHE A 19 -3.51 -2.92 -7.60
CA PHE A 19 -4.22 -4.19 -7.56
C PHE A 19 -5.26 -4.33 -8.68
N ASN A 20 -5.99 -3.26 -9.00
CA ASN A 20 -7.00 -3.28 -10.06
C ASN A 20 -6.37 -3.18 -11.47
N ALA A 21 -5.23 -2.49 -11.61
CA ALA A 21 -4.53 -2.32 -12.87
C ALA A 21 -3.71 -3.55 -13.28
N SER A 22 -3.35 -4.42 -12.33
CA SER A 22 -2.64 -5.67 -12.63
C SER A 22 -3.46 -6.57 -13.56
N ASN A 23 -2.76 -7.14 -14.55
CA ASN A 23 -3.29 -8.13 -15.49
C ASN A 23 -3.29 -9.56 -14.91
N GLU A 24 -2.67 -9.78 -13.75
CA GLU A 24 -2.70 -11.08 -13.08
C GLU A 24 -4.12 -11.42 -12.64
N THR A 25 -4.48 -12.71 -12.72
CA THR A 25 -5.80 -13.19 -12.28
C THR A 25 -5.78 -13.68 -10.85
N ASP A 26 -4.62 -14.11 -10.36
CA ASP A 26 -4.45 -14.59 -9.00
C ASP A 26 -4.30 -13.42 -8.02
N SER A 27 -5.27 -13.27 -7.12
CA SER A 27 -5.32 -12.16 -6.16
C SER A 27 -4.08 -12.07 -5.24
N ILE A 28 -3.40 -13.18 -4.96
CA ILE A 28 -2.17 -13.16 -4.15
C ILE A 28 -1.03 -12.55 -4.97
N LYS A 29 -0.91 -12.93 -6.25
CA LYS A 29 0.06 -12.32 -7.16
C LYS A 29 -0.24 -10.84 -7.42
N LYS A 30 -1.51 -10.46 -7.62
CA LYS A 30 -1.90 -9.05 -7.75
C LYS A 30 -1.50 -8.23 -6.53
N LEU A 31 -1.69 -8.79 -5.33
CA LEU A 31 -1.26 -8.15 -4.10
C LEU A 31 0.26 -7.99 -4.05
N ALA A 32 1.01 -9.03 -4.41
CA ALA A 32 2.47 -8.98 -4.42
C ALA A 32 3.01 -7.93 -5.40
N GLU A 33 2.41 -7.79 -6.58
CA GLU A 33 2.73 -6.72 -7.53
C GLU A 33 2.47 -5.34 -6.93
N ALA A 34 1.30 -5.13 -6.31
CA ALA A 34 0.98 -3.87 -5.65
C ALA A 34 1.94 -3.57 -4.48
N GLU A 35 2.28 -4.57 -3.67
CA GLU A 35 3.21 -4.44 -2.54
C GLU A 35 4.62 -4.00 -3.01
N ASN A 36 5.10 -4.54 -4.13
CA ASN A 36 6.41 -4.15 -4.68
C ASN A 36 6.50 -2.65 -5.00
N THR A 37 5.38 -2.00 -5.30
CA THR A 37 5.34 -0.55 -5.58
C THR A 37 5.28 0.32 -4.33
N VAL A 38 5.04 -0.28 -3.15
CA VAL A 38 4.91 0.46 -1.89
C VAL A 38 6.24 1.07 -1.45
N HIS A 39 7.36 0.43 -1.75
CA HIS A 39 8.68 0.96 -1.41
C HIS A 39 8.92 2.30 -2.11
N ASP A 40 8.73 2.35 -3.44
CA ASP A 40 8.83 3.60 -4.21
C ASP A 40 7.84 4.66 -3.72
N PHE A 41 6.61 4.26 -3.38
CA PHE A 41 5.61 5.17 -2.83
C PHE A 41 6.06 5.79 -1.49
N VAL A 42 6.63 4.99 -0.59
CA VAL A 42 7.16 5.42 0.71
C VAL A 42 8.34 6.38 0.51
N ASP A 43 9.31 6.04 -0.34
CA ASP A 43 10.48 6.87 -0.61
C ASP A 43 10.07 8.26 -1.14
N ASN A 44 9.16 8.30 -2.12
CA ASN A 44 8.60 9.55 -2.64
C ASN A 44 7.94 10.41 -1.55
N TYR A 45 7.31 9.78 -0.56
CA TYR A 45 6.65 10.48 0.55
C TYR A 45 7.66 11.01 1.58
N ILE A 46 8.74 10.27 1.84
CA ILE A 46 9.85 10.73 2.68
C ILE A 46 10.49 11.96 2.05
N GLU A 47 10.80 11.91 0.76
CA GLU A 47 11.42 13.03 0.04
C GLU A 47 10.55 14.28 0.01
N LYS A 48 9.24 14.13 -0.20
CA LYS A 48 8.32 15.28 -0.29
C LYS A 48 7.97 15.91 1.05
N PHE A 49 7.84 15.12 2.11
CA PHE A 49 7.27 15.58 3.38
C PHE A 49 8.21 15.46 4.58
N GLY A 50 9.43 14.94 4.38
CA GLY A 50 10.43 14.78 5.45
C GLY A 50 9.97 13.84 6.56
N LEU A 51 9.20 12.81 6.22
CA LEU A 51 8.63 11.88 7.19
C LEU A 51 9.63 10.81 7.62
N ASN A 52 9.43 10.27 8.81
CA ASN A 52 10.25 9.18 9.32
C ASN A 52 9.92 7.87 8.60
N ARG A 53 10.94 7.24 8.01
CA ARG A 53 10.81 5.96 7.29
C ARG A 53 10.21 4.85 8.16
N SER A 54 10.58 4.77 9.43
CA SER A 54 10.07 3.74 10.33
C SER A 54 8.56 3.87 10.55
N ASP A 55 8.05 5.09 10.76
CA ASP A 55 6.61 5.33 10.89
C ASP A 55 5.86 4.94 9.61
N LEU A 56 6.39 5.30 8.45
CA LEU A 56 5.78 4.95 7.16
C LEU A 56 5.81 3.45 6.89
N ASN A 57 6.89 2.75 7.25
CA ASN A 57 6.98 1.31 7.11
C ASN A 57 5.96 0.58 7.99
N ILE A 58 5.77 1.04 9.24
CA ILE A 58 4.75 0.48 10.15
C ILE A 58 3.35 0.66 9.55
N ILE A 59 3.02 1.88 9.09
CA ILE A 59 1.71 2.17 8.49
C ILE A 59 1.52 1.36 7.20
N SER A 60 2.57 1.21 6.40
CA SER A 60 2.52 0.46 5.15
C SER A 60 2.24 -1.01 5.40
N SER A 61 2.98 -1.63 6.33
CA SER A 61 2.80 -3.04 6.69
C SER A 61 1.40 -3.31 7.25
N ASP A 62 0.87 -2.39 8.07
CA ASP A 62 -0.49 -2.49 8.62
C ASP A 62 -1.53 -2.43 7.49
N LEU A 63 -1.41 -1.44 6.59
CA LEU A 63 -2.31 -1.29 5.44
C LEU A 63 -2.26 -2.46 4.46
N ILE A 64 -1.06 -2.96 4.12
CA ILE A 64 -0.91 -4.14 3.26
C ILE A 64 -1.61 -5.33 3.91
N THR A 65 -1.45 -5.52 5.22
CA THR A 65 -2.11 -6.60 5.96
C THR A 65 -3.63 -6.45 5.98
N GLU A 66 -4.16 -5.24 6.21
CA GLU A 66 -5.60 -4.95 6.12
C GLU A 66 -6.12 -5.23 4.71
N PHE A 67 -5.40 -4.76 3.69
CA PHE A 67 -5.76 -4.92 2.29
C PHE A 67 -5.77 -6.39 1.85
N ALA A 68 -4.75 -7.15 2.25
CA ALA A 68 -4.65 -8.59 2.03
C ALA A 68 -5.83 -9.34 2.65
N LYS A 69 -6.22 -9.00 3.90
CA LYS A 69 -7.39 -9.59 4.56
C LYS A 69 -8.69 -9.28 3.81
N ILE A 70 -8.82 -8.11 3.19
CA ILE A 70 -10.04 -7.75 2.44
C ILE A 70 -10.07 -8.47 1.09
N LYS A 71 -8.94 -8.56 0.38
CA LYS A 71 -8.89 -9.07 -1.00
C LYS A 71 -8.68 -10.57 -1.11
N ILE A 72 -7.89 -11.17 -0.22
CA ILE A 72 -7.58 -12.61 -0.24
C ILE A 72 -8.62 -13.41 0.56
N LYS A 73 -9.09 -12.87 1.69
CA LYS A 73 -10.10 -13.56 2.52
C LYS A 73 -11.51 -13.52 1.92
N TYR A 74 -11.73 -12.75 0.85
CA TYR A 74 -12.94 -12.81 0.01
C TYR A 74 -12.89 -13.92 -1.04
N ILE A 75 -11.85 -14.75 -1.03
CA ILE A 75 -11.71 -15.96 -1.83
C ILE A 75 -12.12 -17.15 -0.93
N GLU A 76 -13.41 -17.26 -0.64
CA GLU A 76 -14.05 -18.50 -0.19
C GLU A 76 -15.11 -18.91 -1.20
#